data_AF-A0A2D6E4A6-F1
#
_entry.id   AF-A0A2D6E4A6-F1
#
_cell.length_a   1.000
_cell.length_b   1.000
_cell.length_c   1.000
_cell.angle_alpha   90.00
_cell.angle_beta   90.00
_cell.angle_gamma   90.00
#
_symmetry.space_group_name_H-M   'P 1'
#
loop_
_entity.id
_entity.type
_entity.pdbx_description
1 polymer ?
#
loop_
_entity_poly.entity_id
_entity_poly.type
_entity_poly.pdbx_seq_one_letter_code
_entity_poly.pdbx_strand_id
1 'polypeptide(L)'
;MAVKTLAELYGFKKSPRKVKKVSSKALRSLILREYRSILREQDEEEAAGDSEALVDINAGPDAVLSAAANLDTSVMRAGKTDAAGPDDEAFEIVGDSVTASSLEPTQSQVGSGQSINDQAGDKYGNLDRAIAGGKLASKAGEFPILVFGNKILDGHHRWSQFMATNPAADVTVARLEAPGVDDADGALGLAHFINFALYGKSPTKDFEGKNVYGMDKQALYDMAMENMAETTPPKLEAAGLIDEATAEAAAEHFASNMADLPGPGSHPRTSMPQSADAGDPSGLTQTPPEVAAGAVNYLSPKSSDVDKSAEKSESRRKTGDDVLFERWQSMAGILKG
;
A
#
# COMPACT_ATOMS: atom_id res chain seq x y z
N MET A 1 32.87 62.93 -2.06
CA MET A 1 31.99 62.20 -1.13
C MET A 1 32.85 61.42 -0.16
N ALA A 2 32.61 61.52 1.16
CA ALA A 2 33.38 60.77 2.15
C ALA A 2 33.01 59.28 2.10
N VAL A 3 33.99 58.41 1.91
CA VAL A 3 33.81 56.95 1.91
C VAL A 3 33.50 56.52 3.34
N LYS A 4 32.24 56.14 3.60
CA LYS A 4 31.83 55.55 4.88
C LYS A 4 32.23 54.09 4.94
N THR A 5 32.69 53.65 6.10
CA THR A 5 32.96 52.23 6.35
C THR A 5 31.65 51.47 6.55
N LEU A 6 31.63 50.14 6.31
CA LEU A 6 30.45 49.31 6.52
C LEU A 6 29.86 49.50 7.94
N ALA A 7 30.72 49.61 8.95
CA ALA A 7 30.31 49.83 10.34
C ALA A 7 29.58 51.18 10.57
N GLU A 8 29.98 52.23 9.88
CA GLU A 8 29.32 53.55 9.95
C GLU A 8 27.97 53.54 9.21
N LEU A 9 27.81 52.68 8.20
CA LEU A 9 26.55 52.45 7.49
C LEU A 9 25.52 51.72 8.37
N TYR A 10 25.96 50.81 9.23
CA TYR A 10 25.10 50.08 10.18
C TYR A 10 24.94 50.77 11.55
N GLY A 11 25.40 52.02 11.72
CA GLY A 11 25.13 52.80 12.94
C GLY A 11 26.00 52.46 14.16
N PHE A 12 27.08 51.69 13.99
CA PHE A 12 28.00 51.40 15.10
C PHE A 12 28.80 52.66 15.47
N LYS A 13 28.50 53.27 16.63
CA LYS A 13 29.28 54.40 17.18
C LYS A 13 30.73 53.95 17.42
N LYS A 14 31.72 54.74 16.99
CA LYS A 14 33.14 54.52 17.29
C LYS A 14 33.33 54.32 18.80
N SER A 15 33.58 53.08 19.21
CA SER A 15 33.83 52.77 20.61
C SER A 15 35.18 53.39 21.02
N PRO A 16 35.27 54.15 22.13
CA PRO A 16 36.53 54.74 22.61
C PRO A 16 37.50 53.71 23.21
N ARG A 17 37.15 52.41 23.20
CA ARG A 17 38.04 51.34 23.67
C ARG A 17 39.08 51.01 22.60
N LYS A 18 40.36 51.04 22.97
CA LYS A 18 41.49 50.53 22.15
C LYS A 18 41.09 49.16 21.58
N VAL A 19 40.90 49.10 20.26
CA VAL A 19 40.56 47.86 19.57
C VAL A 19 41.71 46.89 19.78
N LYS A 20 41.52 45.88 20.63
CA LYS A 20 42.49 44.79 20.77
C LYS A 20 42.53 44.08 19.42
N LYS A 21 43.68 44.15 18.74
CA LYS A 21 43.91 43.40 17.51
C LYS A 21 43.73 41.91 17.84
N VAL A 22 42.70 41.31 17.26
CA VAL A 22 42.46 39.87 17.36
C VAL A 22 43.54 39.20 16.52
N SER A 23 44.27 38.26 17.10
CA SER A 23 45.26 37.51 16.33
C SER A 23 44.55 36.64 15.28
N SER A 24 45.21 36.38 14.15
CA SER A 24 44.67 35.49 13.11
C SER A 24 44.22 34.14 13.69
N LYS A 25 44.96 33.60 14.66
CA LYS A 25 44.60 32.37 15.38
C LYS A 25 43.28 32.49 16.17
N ALA A 26 43.08 33.61 16.87
CA ALA A 26 41.86 33.84 17.63
C ALA A 26 40.64 34.05 16.70
N LEU A 27 40.82 34.74 15.57
CA LEU A 27 39.77 34.90 14.57
C LEU A 27 39.39 33.55 13.93
N ARG A 28 40.37 32.72 13.55
CA ARG A 28 40.13 31.37 13.01
C ARG A 28 39.38 30.48 14.00
N SER A 29 39.75 30.53 15.27
CA SER A 29 39.06 29.77 16.33
C SER A 29 37.61 30.21 16.51
N LEU A 30 37.33 31.50 16.39
CA LEU A 30 35.98 32.04 16.52
C LEU A 30 35.11 31.61 15.33
N ILE A 31 35.62 31.75 14.10
CA ILE A 31 34.92 31.30 12.88
C ILE A 31 34.61 29.80 12.95
N LEU A 32 35.58 28.95 13.32
CA LEU A 32 35.36 27.51 13.43
C LEU A 32 34.34 27.15 14.52
N ARG A 33 34.28 27.90 15.61
CA ARG A 33 33.31 27.68 16.68
C ARG A 33 31.89 28.03 16.23
N GLU A 34 31.70 29.20 15.62
CA GLU A 34 30.39 29.60 15.09
C GLU A 34 29.93 28.65 13.99
N TYR A 35 30.83 28.24 13.09
CA TYR A 35 30.52 27.26 12.05
C TYR A 35 30.07 25.90 12.63
N ARG A 36 30.76 25.41 13.68
CA ARG A 36 30.33 24.20 14.38
C ARG A 36 28.99 24.37 15.11
N SER A 37 28.68 25.57 15.61
CA SER A 37 27.38 25.87 16.21
C SER A 37 26.27 25.78 15.16
N ILE A 38 26.48 26.40 14.00
CA ILE A 38 25.52 26.36 12.88
C ILE A 38 25.32 24.92 12.39
N LEU A 39 26.40 24.15 12.20
CA LEU A 39 26.28 22.74 11.83
C LEU A 39 25.51 21.94 12.88
N ARG A 40 25.74 22.20 14.17
CA ARG A 40 25.03 21.51 15.25
C ARG A 40 23.55 21.88 15.30
N GLU A 41 23.22 23.16 15.11
CA GLU A 41 21.83 23.63 15.04
C GLU A 41 21.11 23.03 13.83
N GLN A 42 21.79 22.90 12.69
CA GLN A 42 21.26 22.18 11.51
C GLN A 42 21.06 20.70 11.79
N ASP A 43 22.02 20.02 12.42
CA ASP A 43 21.89 18.60 12.80
C ASP A 43 20.75 18.38 13.82
N GLU A 44 20.56 19.31 14.76
CA GLU A 44 19.49 19.27 15.77
C GLU A 44 18.11 19.58 15.18
N GLU A 45 18.00 20.51 14.22
CA GLU A 45 16.77 20.79 13.47
C GLU A 45 16.38 19.65 12.53
N GLU A 46 17.34 19.04 11.83
CA GLU A 46 17.11 17.84 11.02
C GLU A 46 16.64 16.66 11.89
N ALA A 47 17.26 16.44 13.05
CA ALA A 47 16.86 15.37 13.98
C ALA A 47 15.47 15.60 14.61
N ALA A 48 15.06 16.85 14.82
CA ALA A 48 13.74 17.17 15.38
C ALA A 48 12.60 17.00 14.36
N GLY A 49 12.87 17.26 13.07
CA GLY A 49 11.90 17.09 11.98
C GLY A 49 11.66 15.64 11.55
N ASP A 50 12.55 14.71 11.91
CA ASP A 50 12.53 13.30 11.46
C ASP A 50 11.78 12.35 12.43
N SER A 51 11.04 12.89 13.39
CA SER A 51 10.46 12.10 14.48
C SER A 51 9.08 11.49 14.17
N GLU A 52 8.35 12.02 13.17
CA GLU A 52 7.03 11.52 12.80
C GLU A 52 7.11 10.58 11.58
N ALA A 53 6.42 9.44 11.67
CA ALA A 53 6.23 8.54 10.54
C ALA A 53 5.50 9.27 9.41
N LEU A 54 5.96 9.08 8.18
CA LEU A 54 5.37 9.74 7.01
C LEU A 54 4.03 9.11 6.61
N VAL A 55 3.84 7.83 6.94
CA VAL A 55 2.62 7.06 6.67
C VAL A 55 2.41 6.06 7.81
N ASP A 56 1.19 5.97 8.32
CA ASP A 56 0.75 4.89 9.21
C ASP A 56 -0.19 3.96 8.43
N ILE A 57 0.22 2.71 8.23
CA ILE A 57 -0.58 1.73 7.50
C ILE A 57 -1.90 1.39 8.23
N ASN A 58 -1.93 1.48 9.57
CA ASN A 58 -3.10 1.19 10.38
C ASN A 58 -4.12 2.35 10.41
N ALA A 59 -3.80 3.49 9.78
CA ALA A 59 -4.77 4.56 9.54
C ALA A 59 -5.83 4.20 8.47
N GLY A 60 -5.68 3.04 7.81
CA GLY A 60 -6.61 2.49 6.83
C GLY A 60 -6.30 2.86 5.37
N PRO A 61 -7.03 2.25 4.41
CA PRO A 61 -6.69 2.33 2.98
C PRO A 61 -6.71 3.75 2.42
N ASP A 62 -7.71 4.56 2.76
CA ASP A 62 -7.86 5.92 2.22
C ASP A 62 -6.76 6.87 2.71
N ALA A 63 -6.37 6.75 3.99
CA ALA A 63 -5.29 7.54 4.56
C ALA A 63 -3.96 7.19 3.89
N VAL A 64 -3.68 5.90 3.71
CA VAL A 64 -2.47 5.43 3.03
C VAL A 64 -2.46 5.83 1.55
N LEU A 65 -3.58 5.65 0.83
CA LEU A 65 -3.71 6.08 -0.57
C LEU A 65 -3.34 7.54 -0.76
N SER A 66 -3.82 8.42 0.14
CA SER A 66 -3.54 9.85 0.11
C SER A 66 -2.08 10.17 0.44
N ALA A 67 -1.54 9.56 1.50
CA ALA A 67 -0.19 9.86 1.98
C ALA A 67 0.90 9.26 1.08
N ALA A 68 0.78 7.98 0.73
CA ALA A 68 1.78 7.25 -0.04
C ALA A 68 1.93 7.77 -1.49
N ALA A 69 0.87 8.31 -2.09
CA ALA A 69 0.95 8.87 -3.45
C ALA A 69 1.96 10.02 -3.60
N ASN A 70 2.33 10.68 -2.51
CA ASN A 70 3.27 11.80 -2.50
C ASN A 70 4.62 11.44 -1.86
N LEU A 71 4.75 10.23 -1.33
CA LEU A 71 5.96 9.80 -0.65
C LEU A 71 6.98 9.29 -1.68
N ASP A 72 8.25 9.60 -1.46
CA ASP A 72 9.33 9.09 -2.30
C ASP A 72 9.43 7.56 -2.13
N THR A 73 9.39 6.85 -3.25
CA THR A 73 9.59 5.39 -3.29
C THR A 73 10.92 4.94 -2.70
N SER A 74 11.95 5.81 -2.66
CA SER A 74 13.22 5.51 -2.00
C SER A 74 13.03 5.30 -0.49
N VAL A 75 12.21 6.14 0.15
CA VAL A 75 11.83 6.02 1.56
C VAL A 75 11.04 4.74 1.80
N MET A 76 10.04 4.47 0.96
CA MET A 76 9.23 3.24 1.06
C MET A 76 10.04 1.96 0.86
N ARG A 77 11.21 2.03 0.21
CA ARG A 77 12.09 0.90 -0.06
C ARG A 77 13.29 0.83 0.90
N ALA A 78 13.24 1.58 1.99
CA ALA A 78 14.33 1.70 2.94
C ALA A 78 14.32 0.63 4.06
N GLY A 79 13.50 -0.42 3.97
CA GLY A 79 13.34 -1.39 5.07
C GLY A 79 14.61 -2.18 5.42
N LYS A 80 15.61 -2.19 4.53
CA LYS A 80 16.94 -2.77 4.81
C LYS A 80 17.89 -1.83 5.52
N THR A 81 17.61 -0.53 5.50
CA THR A 81 18.50 0.54 5.95
C THR A 81 17.93 1.37 7.08
N ASP A 82 16.68 1.11 7.46
CA ASP A 82 16.05 1.69 8.62
C ASP A 82 16.72 1.20 9.93
N ALA A 83 16.33 1.79 11.06
CA ALA A 83 16.97 1.50 12.34
C ALA A 83 16.61 0.12 12.92
N ALA A 84 15.45 -0.44 12.56
CA ALA A 84 14.99 -1.73 13.07
C ALA A 84 15.58 -2.90 12.26
N GLY A 85 15.88 -2.67 10.97
CA GLY A 85 16.50 -3.63 10.06
C GLY A 85 15.49 -4.65 9.52
N PRO A 86 15.84 -5.37 8.44
CA PRO A 86 14.86 -6.01 7.54
C PRO A 86 13.96 -7.10 8.13
N ASP A 87 14.23 -7.59 9.34
CA ASP A 87 13.46 -8.69 9.93
C ASP A 87 12.13 -8.23 10.55
N ASP A 88 11.96 -6.93 10.84
CA ASP A 88 10.73 -6.42 11.43
C ASP A 88 9.63 -6.13 10.40
N GLU A 89 10.02 -5.91 9.14
CA GLU A 89 9.13 -5.62 8.01
C GLU A 89 9.05 -6.74 6.98
N ALA A 90 9.73 -7.86 7.23
CA ALA A 90 9.50 -9.06 6.45
C ALA A 90 8.12 -9.64 6.78
N PHE A 91 7.34 -9.96 5.76
CA PHE A 91 6.06 -10.64 5.93
C PHE A 91 5.81 -11.69 4.86
N GLU A 92 4.83 -12.57 5.12
CA GLU A 92 4.48 -13.66 4.20
C GLU A 92 3.00 -13.66 3.82
N ILE A 93 2.75 -14.19 2.62
CA ILE A 93 1.41 -14.55 2.14
C ILE A 93 1.34 -16.07 2.10
N VAL A 94 0.61 -16.63 3.06
CA VAL A 94 0.53 -18.07 3.30
C VAL A 94 -0.70 -18.64 2.59
N GLY A 95 -0.50 -19.72 1.82
CA GLY A 95 -1.62 -20.44 1.21
C GLY A 95 -2.38 -21.26 2.24
N ASP A 96 -3.72 -21.17 2.22
CA ASP A 96 -4.60 -21.88 3.16
C ASP A 96 -5.94 -22.26 2.49
N SER A 97 -6.80 -22.98 3.19
CA SER A 97 -8.15 -23.32 2.76
C SER A 97 -9.15 -23.12 3.88
N VAL A 98 -10.25 -22.41 3.60
CA VAL A 98 -11.32 -22.13 4.57
C VAL A 98 -12.67 -22.28 3.91
N THR A 99 -13.73 -22.51 4.69
CA THR A 99 -15.08 -22.54 4.16
C THR A 99 -15.52 -21.15 3.67
N ALA A 100 -16.13 -21.04 2.48
CA ALA A 100 -16.51 -19.77 1.86
C ALA A 100 -17.35 -18.86 2.79
N SER A 101 -18.33 -19.44 3.48
CA SER A 101 -19.22 -18.77 4.44
C SER A 101 -18.53 -18.28 5.72
N SER A 102 -17.31 -18.72 6.00
CA SER A 102 -16.53 -18.21 7.14
C SER A 102 -15.86 -16.86 6.87
N LEU A 103 -15.80 -16.45 5.60
CA LEU A 103 -15.17 -15.21 5.18
C LEU A 103 -16.13 -14.03 5.29
N GLU A 104 -15.56 -12.88 5.65
CA GLU A 104 -16.29 -11.64 5.84
C GLU A 104 -15.81 -10.58 4.82
N PRO A 105 -16.72 -9.96 4.06
CA PRO A 105 -16.37 -8.95 3.08
C PRO A 105 -15.91 -7.65 3.75
N THR A 106 -14.82 -7.07 3.27
CA THR A 106 -14.43 -5.68 3.61
C THR A 106 -15.05 -4.65 2.67
N GLN A 107 -15.43 -5.06 1.46
CA GLN A 107 -16.02 -4.17 0.46
C GLN A 107 -17.55 -4.04 0.67
N SER A 108 -18.04 -2.80 0.63
CA SER A 108 -19.45 -2.43 0.75
C SER A 108 -20.31 -2.73 -0.48
N GLN A 109 -19.65 -3.04 -1.60
CA GLN A 109 -20.27 -3.21 -2.90
C GLN A 109 -19.73 -4.46 -3.59
N VAL A 110 -20.60 -5.35 -4.06
CA VAL A 110 -20.21 -6.51 -4.86
C VAL A 110 -21.11 -6.58 -6.09
N GLY A 111 -20.50 -6.68 -7.26
CA GLY A 111 -21.23 -6.64 -8.53
C GLY A 111 -22.05 -7.92 -8.71
N SER A 112 -23.37 -7.79 -8.85
CA SER A 112 -24.24 -8.96 -9.01
C SER A 112 -24.01 -9.68 -10.34
N GLY A 113 -23.63 -8.96 -11.41
CA GLY A 113 -23.28 -9.58 -12.69
C GLY A 113 -22.09 -10.54 -12.57
N GLN A 114 -21.00 -10.13 -11.89
CA GLN A 114 -19.83 -10.99 -11.66
C GLN A 114 -20.05 -12.03 -10.55
N SER A 115 -21.22 -12.03 -9.89
CA SER A 115 -21.56 -13.00 -8.85
C SER A 115 -22.54 -14.03 -9.40
N ILE A 116 -23.73 -13.59 -9.80
CA ILE A 116 -24.84 -14.43 -10.24
C ILE A 116 -24.72 -14.78 -11.72
N ASN A 117 -24.57 -13.81 -12.62
CA ASN A 117 -24.57 -14.11 -14.06
C ASN A 117 -23.38 -14.99 -14.44
N ASP A 118 -22.23 -14.74 -13.84
CA ASP A 118 -21.03 -15.54 -14.06
C ASP A 118 -21.21 -17.01 -13.58
N GLN A 119 -22.01 -17.28 -12.54
CA GLN A 119 -22.33 -18.64 -12.08
C GLN A 119 -23.49 -19.28 -12.87
N ALA A 120 -24.59 -18.55 -13.06
CA ALA A 120 -25.73 -19.00 -13.84
C ALA A 120 -25.33 -19.36 -15.27
N GLY A 121 -24.43 -18.57 -15.87
CA GLY A 121 -23.89 -18.80 -17.21
C GLY A 121 -22.64 -19.68 -17.28
N ASP A 122 -22.20 -20.27 -16.16
CA ASP A 122 -20.98 -21.10 -16.05
C ASP A 122 -19.74 -20.49 -16.73
N LYS A 123 -19.51 -19.21 -16.47
CA LYS A 123 -18.43 -18.47 -17.12
C LYS A 123 -17.08 -19.01 -16.66
N TYR A 124 -16.22 -19.29 -17.63
CA TYR A 124 -14.90 -19.89 -17.42
C TYR A 124 -14.93 -21.30 -16.79
N GLY A 125 -16.08 -21.98 -16.76
CA GLY A 125 -16.21 -23.26 -16.04
C GLY A 125 -16.15 -23.09 -14.52
N ASN A 126 -16.46 -21.89 -14.01
CA ASN A 126 -16.39 -21.62 -12.58
C ASN A 126 -17.49 -22.29 -11.77
N LEU A 127 -18.57 -22.76 -12.38
CA LEU A 127 -19.63 -23.44 -11.64
C LEU A 127 -19.10 -24.73 -11.01
N ASP A 128 -18.39 -25.56 -11.78
CA ASP A 128 -17.81 -26.82 -11.27
C ASP A 128 -16.81 -26.56 -10.13
N ARG A 129 -16.05 -25.47 -10.25
CA ARG A 129 -15.09 -25.03 -9.22
C ARG A 129 -15.79 -24.49 -7.98
N ALA A 130 -16.86 -23.74 -8.15
CA ALA A 130 -17.63 -23.20 -7.04
C ALA A 130 -18.36 -24.31 -6.27
N ILE A 131 -18.84 -25.34 -6.99
CA ILE A 131 -19.39 -26.57 -6.39
C ILE A 131 -18.34 -27.30 -5.57
N ALA A 132 -17.16 -27.54 -6.16
CA ALA A 132 -16.11 -28.37 -5.55
C ALA A 132 -15.27 -27.66 -4.48
N GLY A 133 -15.12 -26.33 -4.58
CA GLY A 133 -14.14 -25.56 -3.82
C GLY A 133 -12.83 -25.29 -4.57
N GLY A 134 -11.87 -24.66 -3.90
CA GLY A 134 -10.55 -24.33 -4.44
C GLY A 134 -10.46 -22.90 -4.99
N LYS A 135 -9.94 -22.75 -6.21
CA LYS A 135 -9.73 -21.45 -6.90
C LYS A 135 -10.68 -21.28 -8.06
N LEU A 136 -11.16 -20.06 -8.25
CA LEU A 136 -11.93 -19.68 -9.43
C LEU A 136 -11.03 -19.12 -10.53
N ALA A 137 -11.40 -19.41 -11.77
CA ALA A 137 -10.73 -18.94 -12.96
C ALA A 137 -11.24 -17.55 -13.38
N SER A 138 -10.36 -16.83 -14.07
CA SER A 138 -10.63 -15.58 -14.75
C SER A 138 -9.87 -15.57 -16.07
N LYS A 139 -10.02 -14.51 -16.87
CA LYS A 139 -9.22 -14.31 -18.08
C LYS A 139 -7.70 -14.33 -17.79
N ALA A 140 -7.27 -13.94 -16.59
CA ALA A 140 -5.87 -13.86 -16.20
C ALA A 140 -5.34 -15.16 -15.55
N GLY A 141 -6.17 -16.19 -15.38
CA GLY A 141 -5.82 -17.43 -14.70
C GLY A 141 -6.65 -17.68 -13.44
N GLU A 142 -6.16 -18.59 -12.60
CA GLU A 142 -6.81 -19.04 -11.37
C GLU A 142 -6.17 -18.40 -10.15
N PHE A 143 -6.99 -17.77 -9.31
CA PHE A 143 -6.50 -16.99 -8.18
C PHE A 143 -7.21 -17.40 -6.89
N PRO A 144 -6.48 -17.46 -5.75
CA PRO A 144 -7.10 -17.56 -4.44
C PRO A 144 -7.80 -16.23 -4.06
N ILE A 145 -8.51 -16.24 -2.94
CA ILE A 145 -9.04 -15.03 -2.30
C ILE A 145 -7.97 -14.50 -1.34
N LEU A 146 -7.59 -13.22 -1.44
CA LEU A 146 -6.63 -12.62 -0.52
C LEU A 146 -7.36 -12.23 0.78
N VAL A 147 -6.83 -12.64 1.93
CA VAL A 147 -7.47 -12.44 3.24
C VAL A 147 -6.51 -11.96 4.31
N PHE A 148 -7.03 -11.29 5.34
CA PHE A 148 -6.38 -11.06 6.63
C PHE A 148 -7.30 -11.60 7.73
N GLY A 149 -6.86 -12.59 8.49
CA GLY A 149 -7.76 -13.35 9.35
C GLY A 149 -8.88 -14.01 8.52
N ASN A 150 -10.14 -13.66 8.78
CA ASN A 150 -11.29 -14.06 7.95
C ASN A 150 -11.82 -12.93 7.04
N LYS A 151 -11.17 -11.77 7.03
CA LYS A 151 -11.58 -10.60 6.26
C LYS A 151 -11.01 -10.66 4.84
N ILE A 152 -11.85 -10.47 3.83
CA ILE A 152 -11.45 -10.50 2.42
C ILE A 152 -10.79 -9.18 2.05
N LEU A 153 -9.54 -9.17 1.60
CA LEU A 153 -8.86 -7.97 1.10
C LEU A 153 -9.02 -7.79 -0.41
N ASP A 154 -8.97 -8.89 -1.17
CA ASP A 154 -9.28 -8.91 -2.61
C ASP A 154 -9.94 -10.23 -3.00
N GLY A 155 -10.75 -10.20 -4.05
CA GLY A 155 -11.48 -11.35 -4.56
C GLY A 155 -12.93 -11.44 -4.10
N HIS A 156 -13.57 -10.34 -3.69
CA HIS A 156 -14.98 -10.31 -3.27
C HIS A 156 -15.93 -10.88 -4.33
N HIS A 157 -15.64 -10.67 -5.62
CA HIS A 157 -16.42 -11.29 -6.72
C HIS A 157 -16.21 -12.81 -6.80
N ARG A 158 -15.02 -13.32 -6.50
CA ARG A 158 -14.75 -14.76 -6.47
C ARG A 158 -15.44 -15.40 -5.27
N TRP A 159 -15.32 -14.75 -4.11
CA TRP A 159 -16.03 -15.16 -2.89
C TRP A 159 -17.55 -15.19 -3.10
N SER A 160 -18.15 -14.15 -3.68
CA SER A 160 -19.60 -14.12 -3.89
C SER A 160 -20.09 -15.17 -4.88
N GLN A 161 -19.26 -15.62 -5.82
CA GLN A 161 -19.56 -16.77 -6.68
C GLN A 161 -19.63 -18.08 -5.88
N PHE A 162 -18.72 -18.30 -4.93
CA PHE A 162 -18.84 -19.43 -4.00
C PHE A 162 -20.08 -19.30 -3.11
N MET A 163 -20.37 -18.10 -2.60
CA MET A 163 -21.57 -17.87 -1.80
C MET A 163 -22.85 -18.11 -2.60
N ALA A 164 -22.92 -17.72 -3.88
CA ALA A 164 -24.07 -18.02 -4.72
C ALA A 164 -24.28 -19.53 -4.88
N THR A 165 -23.20 -20.28 -5.13
CA THR A 165 -23.27 -21.68 -5.55
C THR A 165 -23.20 -22.66 -4.38
N ASN A 166 -22.19 -22.59 -3.53
CA ASN A 166 -21.98 -23.50 -2.41
C ASN A 166 -21.26 -22.77 -1.26
N PRO A 167 -21.99 -22.10 -0.35
CA PRO A 167 -21.41 -21.43 0.83
C PRO A 167 -20.58 -22.35 1.74
N ALA A 168 -20.75 -23.66 1.65
CA ALA A 168 -20.03 -24.66 2.41
C ALA A 168 -18.76 -25.18 1.71
N ALA A 169 -18.45 -24.72 0.49
CA ALA A 169 -17.25 -25.11 -0.23
C ALA A 169 -15.98 -24.61 0.48
N ASP A 170 -14.94 -25.45 0.50
CA ASP A 170 -13.62 -25.06 0.96
C ASP A 170 -12.90 -24.28 -0.16
N VAL A 171 -12.61 -23.01 0.09
CA VAL A 171 -12.00 -22.10 -0.88
C VAL A 171 -10.53 -21.89 -0.57
N THR A 172 -9.70 -21.83 -1.61
CA THR A 172 -8.28 -21.52 -1.44
C THR A 172 -8.11 -20.03 -1.17
N VAL A 173 -7.42 -19.71 -0.09
CA VAL A 173 -7.09 -18.34 0.30
C VAL A 173 -5.58 -18.12 0.29
N ALA A 174 -5.20 -16.87 0.08
CA ALA A 174 -3.87 -16.34 0.29
C ALA A 174 -3.96 -15.43 1.52
N ARG A 175 -3.40 -15.86 2.65
CA ARG A 175 -3.50 -15.17 3.94
C ARG A 175 -2.30 -14.24 4.10
N LEU A 176 -2.56 -12.94 4.17
CA LEU A 176 -1.55 -11.95 4.50
C LEU A 176 -1.26 -12.03 6.01
N GLU A 177 -0.01 -12.31 6.37
CA GLU A 177 0.47 -12.34 7.75
C GLU A 177 1.65 -11.40 7.87
N ALA A 178 1.42 -10.22 8.45
CA ALA A 178 2.42 -9.16 8.53
C ALA A 178 2.54 -8.58 9.94
N PRO A 179 3.77 -8.42 10.47
CA PRO A 179 3.99 -7.76 11.75
C PRO A 179 3.52 -6.30 11.71
N GLY A 180 3.02 -5.83 12.85
CA GLY A 180 2.55 -4.44 13.04
C GLY A 180 1.27 -4.06 12.28
N VAL A 181 0.60 -5.03 11.65
CA VAL A 181 -0.75 -4.85 11.08
C VAL A 181 -1.79 -5.23 12.12
N ASP A 182 -2.62 -4.27 12.53
CA ASP A 182 -3.55 -4.46 13.64
C ASP A 182 -4.85 -5.15 13.22
N ASP A 183 -5.36 -4.82 12.03
CA ASP A 183 -6.65 -5.28 11.53
C ASP A 183 -6.74 -5.28 9.99
N ALA A 184 -7.94 -5.50 9.45
CA ALA A 184 -8.16 -5.52 8.01
C ALA A 184 -8.00 -4.14 7.33
N ASP A 185 -8.21 -3.04 8.06
CA ASP A 185 -8.00 -1.69 7.52
C ASP A 185 -6.50 -1.44 7.40
N GLY A 186 -5.72 -1.83 8.42
CA GLY A 186 -4.27 -1.89 8.36
C GLY A 186 -3.75 -2.75 7.21
N ALA A 187 -4.34 -3.93 6.99
CA ALA A 187 -3.95 -4.83 5.91
C ALA A 187 -4.26 -4.26 4.50
N LEU A 188 -5.39 -3.57 4.33
CA LEU A 188 -5.71 -2.85 3.10
C LEU A 188 -4.75 -1.66 2.88
N GLY A 189 -4.43 -0.92 3.95
CA GLY A 189 -3.41 0.11 3.95
C GLY A 189 -2.04 -0.42 3.51
N LEU A 190 -1.61 -1.54 4.08
CA LEU A 190 -0.38 -2.22 3.71
C LEU A 190 -0.37 -2.63 2.22
N ALA A 191 -1.46 -3.20 1.71
CA ALA A 191 -1.56 -3.57 0.30
C ALA A 191 -1.40 -2.35 -0.64
N HIS A 192 -1.97 -1.20 -0.30
CA HIS A 192 -1.73 0.05 -1.01
C HIS A 192 -0.27 0.49 -0.92
N PHE A 193 0.31 0.45 0.27
CA PHE A 193 1.70 0.84 0.52
C PHE A 193 2.67 0.02 -0.33
N ILE A 194 2.52 -1.30 -0.35
CA ILE A 194 3.35 -2.21 -1.17
C ILE A 194 3.21 -1.89 -2.65
N ASN A 195 2.00 -1.62 -3.12
CA ASN A 195 1.77 -1.29 -4.53
C ASN A 195 2.52 -0.01 -4.94
N PHE A 196 2.47 1.03 -4.10
CA PHE A 196 3.27 2.23 -4.31
C PHE A 196 4.77 1.95 -4.22
N ALA A 197 5.21 1.24 -3.19
CA ALA A 197 6.61 0.94 -2.97
C ALA A 197 7.20 0.18 -4.17
N LEU A 198 6.56 -0.90 -4.62
CA LEU A 198 7.11 -1.79 -5.65
C LEU A 198 6.79 -1.36 -7.08
N TYR A 199 5.63 -0.77 -7.31
CA TYR A 199 5.13 -0.49 -8.67
C TYR A 199 4.86 0.99 -8.95
N GLY A 200 5.08 1.86 -7.98
CA GLY A 200 4.98 3.32 -8.12
C GLY A 200 3.54 3.85 -8.20
N LYS A 201 2.54 2.99 -8.02
CA LYS A 201 1.12 3.36 -8.06
C LYS A 201 0.28 2.33 -7.31
N SER A 202 -0.85 2.74 -6.77
CA SER A 202 -1.88 1.81 -6.31
C SER A 202 -3.24 2.17 -6.92
N PRO A 203 -3.59 1.61 -8.09
CA PRO A 203 -4.87 1.88 -8.73
C PRO A 203 -6.04 1.34 -7.90
N THR A 204 -7.16 2.05 -8.00
CA THR A 204 -8.47 1.64 -7.49
C THR A 204 -9.49 1.74 -8.63
N LYS A 205 -10.72 1.28 -8.43
CA LYS A 205 -11.77 1.31 -9.45
C LYS A 205 -13.10 1.77 -8.90
N ASP A 206 -13.85 2.49 -9.73
CA ASP A 206 -15.25 2.77 -9.46
C ASP A 206 -16.07 1.48 -9.50
N PHE A 207 -17.11 1.46 -8.68
CA PHE A 207 -18.10 0.39 -8.72
C PHE A 207 -18.99 0.52 -9.96
N GLU A 208 -19.11 -0.55 -10.72
CA GLU A 208 -19.97 -0.62 -11.91
C GLU A 208 -21.03 -1.73 -11.75
N GLY A 209 -22.24 -1.45 -12.23
CA GLY A 209 -23.35 -2.40 -12.25
C GLY A 209 -24.27 -2.31 -11.04
N LYS A 210 -25.01 -3.40 -10.78
CA LYS A 210 -25.93 -3.51 -9.64
C LYS A 210 -25.19 -4.13 -8.45
N ASN A 211 -25.37 -3.54 -7.27
CA ASN A 211 -24.81 -4.07 -6.02
C ASN A 211 -25.71 -5.17 -5.48
N VAL A 212 -25.15 -6.35 -5.21
CA VAL A 212 -25.93 -7.48 -4.68
C VAL A 212 -26.62 -7.15 -3.36
N TYR A 213 -25.96 -6.39 -2.47
CA TYR A 213 -26.55 -5.99 -1.19
C TYR A 213 -27.76 -5.05 -1.32
N GLY A 214 -27.97 -4.47 -2.49
CA GLY A 214 -29.13 -3.60 -2.78
C GLY A 214 -30.24 -4.31 -3.54
N MET A 215 -30.13 -5.61 -3.79
CA MET A 215 -31.11 -6.40 -4.55
C MET A 215 -31.93 -7.27 -3.60
N ASP A 216 -33.23 -7.36 -3.85
CA ASP A 216 -34.07 -8.35 -3.17
C ASP A 216 -33.93 -9.74 -3.84
N LYS A 217 -34.45 -10.76 -3.16
CA LYS A 217 -34.38 -12.15 -3.63
C LYS A 217 -35.01 -12.32 -5.02
N GLN A 218 -36.10 -11.62 -5.33
CA GLN A 218 -36.75 -11.73 -6.65
C GLN A 218 -35.85 -11.18 -7.75
N ALA A 219 -35.21 -10.03 -7.53
CA ALA A 219 -34.28 -9.45 -8.49
C ALA A 219 -33.05 -10.34 -8.71
N LEU A 220 -32.59 -11.05 -7.68
CA LEU A 220 -31.50 -12.04 -7.79
C LEU A 220 -31.94 -13.27 -8.59
N TYR A 221 -33.16 -13.76 -8.34
CA TYR A 221 -33.78 -14.87 -9.07
C TYR A 221 -33.94 -14.53 -10.56
N ASP A 222 -34.56 -13.39 -10.88
CA ASP A 222 -34.80 -12.96 -12.26
C ASP A 222 -33.48 -12.82 -13.03
N MET A 223 -32.46 -12.29 -12.37
CA MET A 223 -31.11 -12.15 -12.92
C MET A 223 -30.47 -13.51 -13.24
N ALA A 224 -30.60 -14.50 -12.34
CA ALA A 224 -30.13 -15.85 -12.59
C ALA A 224 -30.86 -16.51 -13.76
N MET A 225 -32.19 -16.39 -13.81
CA MET A 225 -33.02 -16.93 -14.90
C MET A 225 -32.64 -16.35 -16.27
N GLU A 226 -32.42 -15.04 -16.35
CA GLU A 226 -32.05 -14.36 -17.61
C GLU A 226 -30.71 -14.85 -18.17
N ASN A 227 -29.80 -15.31 -17.31
CA ASN A 227 -28.42 -15.68 -17.67
C ASN A 227 -28.14 -17.18 -17.54
N MET A 228 -29.16 -18.00 -17.30
CA MET A 228 -29.00 -19.43 -17.02
C MET A 228 -28.51 -20.18 -18.26
N ALA A 229 -27.35 -20.82 -18.16
CA ALA A 229 -26.90 -21.79 -19.15
C ALA A 229 -27.65 -23.12 -18.98
N GLU A 230 -27.94 -23.81 -20.09
CA GLU A 230 -28.62 -25.12 -20.08
C GLU A 230 -27.84 -26.17 -19.26
N THR A 231 -26.53 -26.02 -19.13
CA THR A 231 -25.66 -26.94 -18.37
C THR A 231 -25.68 -26.69 -16.87
N THR A 232 -26.17 -25.55 -16.40
CA THR A 232 -26.10 -25.16 -14.98
C THR A 232 -27.01 -26.00 -14.08
N PRO A 233 -28.32 -26.17 -14.37
CA PRO A 233 -29.17 -26.98 -13.51
C PRO A 233 -28.73 -28.45 -13.37
N PRO A 234 -28.35 -29.17 -14.45
CA PRO A 234 -27.84 -30.54 -14.32
C PRO A 234 -26.59 -30.66 -13.44
N LYS A 235 -25.70 -29.66 -13.45
CA LYS A 235 -24.49 -29.66 -12.61
C LYS A 235 -24.83 -29.48 -11.12
N LEU A 236 -25.76 -28.58 -10.81
CA LEU A 236 -26.21 -28.36 -9.44
C LEU A 236 -26.97 -29.57 -8.88
N GLU A 237 -27.84 -30.20 -9.69
CA GLU A 237 -28.56 -31.42 -9.30
C GLU A 237 -27.57 -32.57 -9.06
N ALA A 238 -26.61 -32.78 -9.97
CA ALA A 238 -25.58 -33.80 -9.80
C ALA A 238 -24.70 -33.59 -8.56
N ALA A 239 -24.55 -32.34 -8.11
CA ALA A 239 -23.86 -31.99 -6.88
C ALA A 239 -24.75 -32.13 -5.61
N GLY A 240 -26.05 -32.40 -5.77
CA GLY A 240 -27.01 -32.46 -4.67
C GLY A 240 -27.32 -31.10 -4.05
N LEU A 241 -27.11 -30.01 -4.79
CA LEU A 241 -27.41 -28.65 -4.34
C LEU A 241 -28.86 -28.24 -4.63
N ILE A 242 -29.50 -28.91 -5.60
CA ILE A 242 -30.92 -28.78 -5.91
C ILE A 242 -31.53 -30.17 -6.16
N ASP A 243 -32.83 -30.31 -5.96
CA ASP A 243 -33.55 -31.59 -6.09
C ASP A 243 -33.92 -31.94 -7.54
N GLU A 244 -34.07 -30.94 -8.41
CA GLU A 244 -34.46 -31.12 -9.82
C GLU A 244 -33.61 -30.22 -10.73
N ALA A 245 -33.11 -30.78 -11.84
CA ALA A 245 -32.34 -30.05 -12.86
C ALA A 245 -33.21 -29.09 -13.72
N THR A 246 -33.84 -28.10 -13.09
CA THR A 246 -34.62 -27.05 -13.74
C THR A 246 -33.97 -25.67 -13.57
N ALA A 247 -34.21 -24.76 -14.52
CA ALA A 247 -33.68 -23.40 -14.44
C ALA A 247 -34.22 -22.66 -13.21
N GLU A 248 -35.49 -22.89 -12.88
CA GLU A 248 -36.18 -22.30 -11.72
C GLU A 248 -35.56 -22.76 -10.41
N ALA A 249 -35.28 -24.06 -10.24
CA ALA A 249 -34.62 -24.58 -9.04
C ALA A 249 -33.19 -24.03 -8.90
N ALA A 250 -32.44 -23.95 -9.99
CA ALA A 250 -31.10 -23.36 -9.99
C ALA A 250 -31.12 -21.86 -9.64
N ALA A 251 -32.04 -21.10 -10.23
CA ALA A 251 -32.20 -19.67 -9.94
C ALA A 251 -32.63 -19.41 -8.49
N GLU A 252 -33.56 -20.21 -7.96
CA GLU A 252 -34.00 -20.12 -6.56
C GLU A 252 -32.87 -20.46 -5.59
N HIS A 253 -32.02 -21.44 -5.92
CA HIS A 253 -30.82 -21.77 -5.16
C HIS A 253 -29.84 -20.59 -5.08
N PHE A 254 -29.44 -20.04 -6.24
CA PHE A 254 -28.56 -18.87 -6.28
C PHE A 254 -29.14 -17.67 -5.53
N ALA A 255 -30.43 -17.37 -5.76
CA ALA A 255 -31.09 -16.23 -5.15
C ALA A 255 -31.22 -16.38 -3.62
N SER A 256 -31.51 -17.59 -3.13
CA SER A 256 -31.59 -17.87 -1.70
C SER A 256 -30.25 -17.68 -1.02
N ASN A 257 -29.18 -18.30 -1.54
CA ASN A 257 -27.86 -18.17 -0.93
C ASN A 257 -27.35 -16.72 -0.96
N MET A 258 -27.64 -15.98 -2.03
CA MET A 258 -27.24 -14.57 -2.14
C MET A 258 -28.07 -13.64 -1.25
N ALA A 259 -29.33 -13.96 -0.97
CA ALA A 259 -30.16 -13.23 -0.01
C ALA A 259 -29.67 -13.42 1.44
N ASP A 260 -29.00 -14.54 1.71
CA ASP A 260 -28.43 -14.89 3.02
C ASP A 260 -26.95 -14.47 3.18
N LEU A 261 -26.43 -13.63 2.28
CA LEU A 261 -25.06 -13.10 2.41
C LEU A 261 -24.86 -12.38 3.76
N PRO A 262 -23.65 -12.47 4.36
CA PRO A 262 -23.31 -11.58 5.44
C PRO A 262 -23.41 -10.13 4.97
N GLY A 263 -23.64 -9.21 5.92
CA GLY A 263 -23.77 -7.79 5.61
C GLY A 263 -22.54 -7.23 4.84
N PRO A 264 -22.73 -6.11 4.13
CA PRO A 264 -21.64 -5.47 3.40
C PRO A 264 -20.50 -5.08 4.33
N GLY A 265 -19.28 -5.03 3.78
CA GLY A 265 -18.16 -4.39 4.46
C GLY A 265 -18.28 -2.86 4.46
N SER A 266 -17.29 -2.18 5.02
CA SER A 266 -17.27 -0.72 5.16
C SER A 266 -16.67 0.02 3.98
N HIS A 267 -15.85 -0.64 3.16
CA HIS A 267 -14.98 0.04 2.19
C HIS A 267 -15.63 0.15 0.79
N PRO A 268 -15.70 1.33 0.16
CA PRO A 268 -16.13 1.44 -1.23
C PRO A 268 -15.12 0.79 -2.18
N ARG A 269 -15.53 0.46 -3.40
CA ARG A 269 -14.57 -0.11 -4.39
C ARG A 269 -13.38 0.82 -4.68
N THR A 270 -13.58 2.13 -4.54
CA THR A 270 -12.56 3.16 -4.76
C THR A 270 -11.47 3.19 -3.70
N SER A 271 -11.62 2.46 -2.58
CA SER A 271 -10.60 2.29 -1.54
C SER A 271 -9.98 0.89 -1.56
N MET A 272 -10.35 0.04 -2.53
CA MET A 272 -9.81 -1.32 -2.63
C MET A 272 -8.59 -1.35 -3.56
N PRO A 273 -7.47 -1.96 -3.16
CA PRO A 273 -6.27 -2.06 -4.00
C PRO A 273 -6.54 -2.94 -5.23
N GLN A 274 -5.94 -2.59 -6.38
CA GLN A 274 -5.95 -3.39 -7.59
C GLN A 274 -4.52 -3.78 -7.98
N SER A 275 -3.88 -4.64 -7.18
CA SER A 275 -2.44 -4.95 -7.29
C SER A 275 -2.03 -5.48 -8.67
N ALA A 276 -2.89 -6.26 -9.34
CA ALA A 276 -2.63 -6.70 -10.71
C ALA A 276 -2.52 -5.53 -11.72
N ASP A 277 -3.34 -4.49 -11.56
CA ASP A 277 -3.27 -3.27 -12.38
C ASP A 277 -2.12 -2.34 -11.96
N ALA A 278 -1.64 -2.50 -10.72
CA ALA A 278 -0.43 -1.84 -10.23
C ALA A 278 0.81 -2.38 -10.99
N GLY A 279 0.83 -3.68 -11.28
CA GLY A 279 1.92 -4.36 -11.96
C GLY A 279 2.32 -5.69 -11.31
N ASP A 280 1.66 -6.09 -10.22
CA ASP A 280 1.92 -7.35 -9.55
C ASP A 280 1.34 -8.53 -10.35
N PRO A 281 2.17 -9.45 -10.87
CA PRO A 281 1.68 -10.59 -11.65
C PRO A 281 0.83 -11.57 -10.82
N SER A 282 0.96 -11.57 -9.49
CA SER A 282 0.19 -12.42 -8.58
C SER A 282 -1.09 -11.76 -8.07
N GLY A 283 -1.26 -10.45 -8.27
CA GLY A 283 -2.32 -9.69 -7.62
C GLY A 283 -2.23 -9.71 -6.09
N LEU A 284 -1.01 -9.71 -5.55
CA LEU A 284 -0.70 -9.84 -4.13
C LEU A 284 -1.21 -11.14 -3.49
N THR A 285 -1.32 -12.22 -4.29
CA THR A 285 -1.65 -13.56 -3.77
C THR A 285 -0.41 -14.42 -3.49
N GLN A 286 0.77 -13.86 -3.72
CA GLN A 286 2.08 -14.41 -3.38
C GLN A 286 2.94 -13.30 -2.77
N THR A 287 3.81 -13.64 -1.83
CA THR A 287 4.75 -12.68 -1.24
C THR A 287 5.70 -12.14 -2.31
N PRO A 288 5.74 -10.82 -2.57
CA PRO A 288 6.78 -10.26 -3.42
C PRO A 288 8.18 -10.53 -2.83
N PRO A 289 9.19 -10.92 -3.64
CA PRO A 289 10.52 -11.23 -3.12
C PRO A 289 11.17 -10.09 -2.31
N GLU A 290 10.91 -8.85 -2.69
CA GLU A 290 11.38 -7.64 -2.00
C GLU A 290 10.78 -7.53 -0.60
N VAL A 291 9.49 -7.80 -0.47
CA VAL A 291 8.77 -7.83 0.81
C VAL A 291 9.29 -8.96 1.69
N ALA A 292 9.44 -10.17 1.14
CA ALA A 292 9.98 -11.32 1.87
C ALA A 292 11.41 -11.07 2.40
N ALA A 293 12.14 -10.16 1.75
CA ALA A 293 13.50 -9.76 2.12
C ALA A 293 13.55 -8.52 3.02
N GLY A 294 12.40 -8.03 3.54
CA GLY A 294 12.34 -6.85 4.39
C GLY A 294 12.76 -5.56 3.68
N ALA A 295 12.55 -5.46 2.37
CA ALA A 295 12.99 -4.29 1.61
C ALA A 295 11.98 -3.14 1.62
N VAL A 296 10.79 -3.32 2.19
CA VAL A 296 9.71 -2.33 2.15
C VAL A 296 9.51 -1.75 3.55
N ASN A 297 9.77 -0.45 3.68
CA ASN A 297 9.66 0.31 4.91
C ASN A 297 8.22 0.71 5.23
N TYR A 298 7.42 -0.20 5.75
CA TYR A 298 6.00 0.06 6.05
C TYR A 298 5.71 0.28 7.54
N LEU A 299 6.63 -0.11 8.44
CA LEU A 299 6.51 0.09 9.88
C LEU A 299 7.13 1.44 10.26
N SER A 300 6.38 2.51 10.00
CA SER A 300 6.76 3.89 10.30
C SER A 300 7.88 4.48 9.42
N PRO A 301 7.70 4.54 8.09
CA PRO A 301 8.69 5.11 7.18
C PRO A 301 9.07 6.55 7.50
N LYS A 302 10.36 6.85 7.48
CA LYS A 302 10.93 8.19 7.73
C LYS A 302 11.90 8.60 6.64
N SER A 303 12.10 9.92 6.53
CA SER A 303 13.05 10.47 5.56
C SER A 303 14.50 10.13 5.92
N SER A 304 14.78 9.90 7.20
CA SER A 304 16.08 9.44 7.71
C SER A 304 16.46 8.02 7.27
N ASP A 305 15.50 7.17 6.93
CA ASP A 305 15.77 5.75 6.66
C ASP A 305 16.51 5.53 5.33
N VAL A 306 16.44 6.51 4.43
CA VAL A 306 17.17 6.50 3.17
C VAL A 306 18.64 6.76 3.44
N ASP A 307 19.50 5.81 3.06
CA ASP A 307 20.95 6.00 3.14
C ASP A 307 21.44 7.08 2.16
N LYS A 308 21.45 8.32 2.63
CA LYS A 308 21.98 9.49 1.90
C LYS A 308 23.48 9.39 1.61
N SER A 309 24.21 8.41 2.16
CA SER A 309 25.63 8.21 1.87
C SER A 309 25.85 7.71 0.43
N ALA A 310 24.90 6.94 -0.10
CA ALA A 310 24.90 6.50 -1.50
C ALA A 310 24.68 7.69 -2.46
N GLU A 311 23.70 8.55 -2.17
CA GLU A 311 23.40 9.75 -2.97
C GLU A 311 24.51 10.82 -2.90
N LYS A 312 25.16 10.98 -1.73
CA LYS A 312 26.32 11.87 -1.58
C LYS A 312 27.53 11.42 -2.39
N SER A 313 27.61 10.16 -2.81
CA SER A 313 28.71 9.68 -3.66
C SER A 313 28.56 10.15 -5.12
N GLU A 314 27.33 10.33 -5.61
CA GLU A 314 27.06 10.85 -6.95
C GLU A 314 26.96 12.38 -7.00
N SER A 315 26.43 13.03 -5.94
CA SER A 315 26.31 14.49 -5.88
C SER A 315 27.61 15.22 -5.48
N ARG A 316 28.65 14.50 -5.04
CA ARG A 316 30.03 15.04 -4.86
C ARG A 316 30.75 15.40 -6.17
N ARG A 317 30.03 15.63 -7.27
CA ARG A 317 30.49 16.59 -8.28
C ARG A 317 30.45 17.98 -7.64
N LYS A 318 31.58 18.42 -7.07
CA LYS A 318 31.80 19.71 -6.39
C LYS A 318 30.76 20.75 -6.80
N THR A 319 29.85 21.08 -5.89
CA THR A 319 28.90 22.17 -6.13
C THR A 319 29.67 23.48 -6.31
N GLY A 320 29.09 24.47 -6.99
CA GLY A 320 29.76 25.77 -7.21
C GLY A 320 30.21 26.43 -5.90
N ASP A 321 29.51 26.17 -4.81
CA ASP A 321 29.82 26.66 -3.47
C ASP A 321 31.01 25.94 -2.83
N ASP A 322 31.18 24.63 -3.06
CA ASP A 322 32.38 23.91 -2.63
C ASP A 322 33.64 24.47 -3.33
N VAL A 323 33.52 24.81 -4.62
CA VAL A 323 34.61 25.43 -5.38
C VAL A 323 34.89 26.86 -4.90
N LEU A 324 33.86 27.65 -4.59
CA LEU A 324 34.00 28.99 -4.01
C LEU A 324 34.63 28.95 -2.62
N PHE A 325 34.25 27.97 -1.80
CA PHE A 325 34.77 27.79 -0.46
C PHE A 325 36.22 27.32 -0.47
N GLU A 326 36.57 26.36 -1.33
CA GLU A 326 37.96 25.90 -1.52
C GLU A 326 38.84 27.05 -2.07
N ARG A 327 38.32 27.88 -2.98
CA ARG A 327 38.97 29.13 -3.42
C ARG A 327 39.15 30.12 -2.29
N TRP A 328 38.13 30.32 -1.47
CA TRP A 328 38.21 31.24 -0.34
C TRP A 328 39.23 30.76 0.70
N GLN A 329 39.26 29.47 1.01
CA GLN A 329 40.25 28.86 1.91
C GLN A 329 41.67 28.92 1.33
N SER A 330 41.82 28.77 0.01
CA SER A 330 43.10 28.97 -0.69
C SER A 330 43.56 30.43 -0.62
N MET A 331 42.68 31.40 -0.91
CA MET A 331 42.98 32.84 -0.81
C MET A 331 43.28 33.29 0.63
N ALA A 332 42.64 32.67 1.62
CA ALA A 332 42.90 32.92 3.03
C ALA A 332 44.20 32.26 3.54
N GLY A 333 44.91 31.51 2.69
CA GLY A 333 46.13 30.78 3.04
C GLY A 333 45.90 29.61 4.01
N ILE A 334 44.65 29.12 4.09
CA ILE A 334 44.26 28.00 4.94
C ILE A 334 44.63 26.67 4.28
N LEU A 335 44.42 26.58 2.96
CA LEU A 335 44.92 25.48 2.15
C LEU A 335 46.24 25.91 1.51
N LYS A 336 47.32 25.17 1.80
CA LYS A 336 48.57 25.28 1.06
C LYS A 336 48.43 24.37 -0.16
N GLY A 337 48.32 24.98 -1.34
CA GLY A 337 48.50 24.27 -2.60
C GLY A 337 49.91 23.72 -2.71
#